data_AF-A0A7Y1PYG5-F1
#
_entry.id   AF-A0A7Y1PYG5-F1
#
_cell.length_a   1.000
_cell.length_b   1.000
_cell.length_c   1.000
_cell.angle_alpha   90.00
_cell.angle_beta   90.00
_cell.angle_gamma   90.00
#
_symmetry.space_group_name_H-M   'P 1'
#
loop_
_entity.id
_entity.type
_entity.pdbx_description
1 polymer ?
#
loop_
_entity_poly.entity_id
_entity_poly.type
_entity_poly.pdbx_seq_one_letter_code
_entity_poly.pdbx_strand_id
1 'polypeptide(L)'
;MINYSTQSGASTNILASSKANNLHGLYEKSFASPLVLEDKERASTFVPANFRIQTRLAENVISSTLIVFDIDQKLGEGYDEDMIQIEEVEDALIDLCLEHIVYTSHSHTQEAPRFRIVITPSRPVFPVEHDQIYAAILEQIDDFLGGRMLRALDPCWKSPSHCFYVYAAHPDRKQFAVSFYNPGRPADVDDYKLHMSSYGLDVEYKPGAARKATGGTGARGRSYQLNRIVGGMITSSTEDEIAQRLFEYDNTEHAGDEYFRDRQYSRNRPHPGESQEAAAWRSCKIFTKSHINSLKRKFRKQDDIKIINAKAQSKDPMPMHDAMIKFRSVKKHTSPKGAISALVELQVMSGEHAGRHFWHRFYGDGNHPTAIKISKSIQEKIAKATKTDMQQLMDLIKAEDHIVLARIKQNPGTNGFPAQNEIGDLHLTTSHTN
;
A
#
# COMPACT_ATOMS: atom_id res chain seq x y z
N MET A 1 8.27 -0.56 23.57
CA MET A 1 7.34 -0.55 24.72
C MET A 1 6.54 0.74 24.65
N ILE A 2 5.21 0.62 24.63
CA ILE A 2 4.27 1.74 24.56
C ILE A 2 3.89 2.12 25.99
N ASN A 3 4.02 3.40 26.32
CA ASN A 3 3.70 3.97 27.61
C ASN A 3 2.62 5.04 27.42
N TYR A 4 1.47 4.85 28.05
CA TYR A 4 0.28 5.68 27.89
C TYR A 4 -0.42 5.82 29.23
N SER A 5 -1.36 6.75 29.35
CA SER A 5 -2.12 6.93 30.58
C SER A 5 -3.60 6.59 30.36
N THR A 6 -4.28 6.09 31.39
CA THR A 6 -5.72 5.80 31.35
C THR A 6 -6.48 6.61 32.40
N GLN A 7 -7.77 6.79 32.15
CA GLN A 7 -8.71 7.41 33.08
C GLN A 7 -10.04 6.65 33.07
N SER A 8 -10.78 6.72 34.17
CA SER A 8 -12.09 6.07 34.28
C SER A 8 -13.16 6.74 33.40
N GLY A 9 -12.98 8.02 33.05
CA GLY A 9 -13.84 8.77 32.14
C GLY A 9 -13.27 10.15 31.79
N ALA A 10 -13.80 10.79 30.75
CA ALA A 10 -13.25 12.04 30.19
C ALA A 10 -13.30 13.25 31.16
N SER A 11 -14.24 13.26 32.10
CA SER A 11 -14.40 14.29 33.14
C SER A 11 -13.37 14.20 34.27
N THR A 12 -12.68 13.08 34.40
CA THR A 12 -11.66 12.90 35.44
C THR A 12 -10.33 13.50 34.99
N ASN A 13 -9.63 14.18 35.90
CA ASN A 13 -8.33 14.78 35.59
C ASN A 13 -7.15 13.94 36.10
N ILE A 14 -7.42 12.93 36.93
CA ILE A 14 -6.41 12.02 37.49
C ILE A 14 -6.10 10.93 36.46
N LEU A 15 -4.82 10.58 36.35
CA LEU A 15 -4.31 9.60 35.39
C LEU A 15 -3.77 8.36 36.12
N ALA A 16 -3.88 7.20 35.46
CA ALA A 16 -3.15 6.00 35.84
C ALA A 16 -2.18 5.64 34.71
N SER A 17 -0.90 5.46 35.03
CA SER A 17 0.08 5.02 34.03
C SER A 17 -0.14 3.57 33.62
N SER A 18 -0.06 3.30 32.32
CA SER A 18 -0.24 1.98 31.73
C SER A 18 0.84 1.71 30.69
N LYS A 19 1.06 0.43 30.40
CA LYS A 19 2.07 -0.03 29.45
C LYS A 19 1.53 -1.14 28.55
N ALA A 20 2.01 -1.17 27.33
CA ALA A 20 1.83 -2.26 26.39
C ALA A 20 3.17 -2.61 25.73
N ASN A 21 3.37 -3.88 25.38
CA ASN A 21 4.64 -4.34 24.82
C ASN A 21 4.88 -3.73 23.43
N ASN A 22 3.86 -3.75 22.58
CA ASN A 22 3.81 -3.25 21.20
C ASN A 22 2.37 -2.82 20.85
N LEU A 23 2.15 -2.28 19.65
CA LEU A 23 0.85 -1.75 19.25
C LEU A 23 -0.19 -2.86 19.12
N HIS A 24 0.22 -4.01 18.61
CA HIS A 24 -0.64 -5.19 18.53
C HIS A 24 -1.18 -5.64 19.91
N GLY A 25 -0.33 -5.72 20.92
CA GLY A 25 -0.77 -6.08 22.28
C GLY A 25 -1.65 -5.01 22.93
N LEU A 26 -1.46 -3.73 22.57
CA LEU A 26 -2.40 -2.67 22.96
C LEU A 26 -3.76 -2.86 22.27
N TYR A 27 -3.76 -3.19 20.98
CA TYR A 27 -4.95 -3.50 20.19
C TYR A 27 -5.74 -4.66 20.80
N GLU A 28 -5.10 -5.81 21.01
CA GLU A 28 -5.75 -6.99 21.59
C GLU A 28 -6.41 -6.70 22.94
N LYS A 29 -5.73 -5.90 23.78
CA LYS A 29 -6.22 -5.57 25.12
C LYS A 29 -7.39 -4.59 25.12
N SER A 30 -7.39 -3.59 24.24
CA SER A 30 -8.24 -2.40 24.41
C SER A 30 -9.06 -1.99 23.18
N PHE A 31 -8.76 -2.55 22.01
CA PHE A 31 -9.34 -2.13 20.73
C PHE A 31 -9.86 -3.30 19.88
N ALA A 32 -9.60 -4.56 20.24
CA ALA A 32 -10.06 -5.71 19.45
C ALA A 32 -11.57 -5.94 19.50
N SER A 33 -12.27 -5.42 20.50
CA SER A 33 -13.73 -5.54 20.62
C SER A 33 -14.34 -4.31 21.26
N PRO A 34 -15.50 -3.82 20.77
CA PRO A 34 -16.09 -2.61 21.29
C PRO A 34 -16.74 -2.87 22.65
N LEU A 35 -16.56 -1.94 23.57
CA LEU A 35 -17.41 -1.84 24.74
C LEU A 35 -18.77 -1.24 24.33
N VAL A 36 -19.86 -2.00 24.47
CA VAL A 36 -21.20 -1.55 24.08
C VAL A 36 -21.89 -0.82 25.23
N LEU A 37 -22.17 0.47 25.07
CA LEU A 37 -22.74 1.35 26.11
C LEU A 37 -23.71 2.37 25.50
N GLU A 38 -24.83 2.63 26.15
CA GLU A 38 -25.74 3.73 25.74
C GLU A 38 -25.07 5.10 25.95
N ASP A 39 -24.51 5.32 27.14
CA ASP A 39 -23.79 6.55 27.48
C ASP A 39 -22.27 6.38 27.33
N LYS A 40 -21.68 7.21 26.48
CA LYS A 40 -20.23 7.22 26.22
C LYS A 40 -19.41 7.68 27.42
N GLU A 41 -19.96 8.49 28.33
CA GLU A 41 -19.23 9.04 29.47
C GLU A 41 -18.82 7.94 30.48
N ARG A 42 -19.43 6.75 30.37
CA ARG A 42 -19.08 5.56 31.13
C ARG A 42 -17.89 4.78 30.54
N ALA A 43 -17.47 5.12 29.32
CA ALA A 43 -16.31 4.50 28.70
C ALA A 43 -15.02 5.11 29.26
N SER A 44 -14.03 4.24 29.52
CA SER A 44 -12.70 4.69 29.90
C SER A 44 -12.04 5.48 28.77
N THR A 45 -11.12 6.36 29.13
CA THR A 45 -10.29 7.09 28.17
C THR A 45 -8.83 6.72 28.33
N PHE A 46 -8.06 6.99 27.29
CA PHE A 46 -6.61 6.95 27.33
C PHE A 46 -6.02 8.25 26.81
N VAL A 47 -4.82 8.56 27.27
CA VAL A 47 -4.01 9.67 26.80
C VAL A 47 -2.73 9.06 26.21
N PRO A 48 -2.32 9.42 24.98
CA PRO A 48 -1.18 8.81 24.29
C PRO A 48 0.19 9.13 24.92
N ALA A 49 0.19 9.82 26.06
CA ALA A 49 1.32 10.42 26.70
C ALA A 49 1.58 9.89 28.12
N ASN A 50 2.83 10.09 28.55
CA ASN A 50 3.27 9.87 29.92
C ASN A 50 3.43 11.19 30.64
N PHE A 51 3.22 11.14 31.96
CA PHE A 51 3.14 12.34 32.77
C PHE A 51 4.10 12.29 33.95
N ARG A 52 4.71 13.43 34.27
CA ARG A 52 5.53 13.63 35.47
C ARG A 52 4.68 13.68 36.74
N ILE A 53 3.52 14.33 36.63
CA ILE A 53 2.47 14.40 37.65
C ILE A 53 1.24 13.84 36.98
N GLN A 54 0.58 12.86 37.62
CA GLN A 54 -0.54 12.09 37.06
C GLN A 54 -1.85 12.91 36.97
N THR A 55 -1.78 14.04 36.27
CA THR A 55 -2.87 14.97 36.03
C THR A 55 -2.81 15.43 34.57
N ARG A 56 -3.96 15.46 33.89
CA ARG A 56 -4.10 15.73 32.46
C ARG A 56 -3.92 17.21 32.11
N LEU A 57 -2.68 17.69 32.27
CA LEU A 57 -2.22 19.03 31.90
C LEU A 57 -1.04 18.90 30.93
N ALA A 58 -1.00 19.74 29.89
CA ALA A 58 0.04 19.71 28.86
C ALA A 58 1.46 19.88 29.45
N GLU A 59 1.61 20.75 30.44
CA GLU A 59 2.88 20.99 31.16
C GLU A 59 3.41 19.76 31.92
N ASN A 60 2.53 18.80 32.20
CA ASN A 60 2.91 17.56 32.89
C ASN A 60 3.31 16.45 31.93
N VAL A 61 3.12 16.63 30.62
CA VAL A 61 3.51 15.65 29.62
C VAL A 61 5.03 15.57 29.52
N ILE A 62 5.56 14.37 29.69
CA ILE A 62 6.99 14.05 29.46
C ILE A 62 7.21 13.76 27.98
N SER A 63 6.40 12.88 27.41
CA SER A 63 6.50 12.43 26.03
C SER A 63 5.27 11.62 25.62
N SER A 64 4.98 11.57 24.33
CA SER A 64 3.96 10.70 23.74
C SER A 64 4.60 9.47 23.08
N THR A 65 4.02 8.29 23.28
CA THR A 65 4.47 7.05 22.60
C THR A 65 3.43 6.52 21.62
N LEU A 66 2.41 7.31 21.36
CA LEU A 66 1.36 7.09 20.37
C LEU A 66 1.05 8.45 19.73
N ILE A 67 0.62 8.40 18.47
CA ILE A 67 0.10 9.53 17.72
C ILE A 67 -1.35 9.24 17.40
N VAL A 68 -2.26 10.16 17.72
CA VAL A 68 -3.71 9.93 17.58
C VAL A 68 -4.36 11.04 16.78
N PHE A 69 -5.05 10.66 15.70
CA PHE A 69 -5.91 11.56 14.93
C PHE A 69 -7.37 11.17 15.17
N ASP A 70 -8.21 12.15 15.52
CA ASP A 70 -9.65 11.95 15.72
C ASP A 70 -10.45 12.58 14.59
N ILE A 71 -11.01 11.73 13.74
CA ILE A 71 -11.78 12.12 12.57
C ILE A 71 -13.24 12.23 13.03
N ASP A 72 -13.68 13.45 13.38
CA ASP A 72 -15.00 13.75 13.96
C ASP A 72 -15.96 14.34 12.91
N GLN A 73 -16.13 13.60 11.82
CA GLN A 73 -17.01 13.97 10.72
C GLN A 73 -18.48 14.04 11.14
N LYS A 74 -19.16 15.16 10.85
CA LYS A 74 -20.58 15.35 11.15
C LYS A 74 -21.36 15.73 9.89
N LEU A 75 -22.56 15.16 9.78
CA LEU A 75 -23.50 15.58 8.75
C LEU A 75 -23.86 17.06 8.94
N GLY A 76 -24.00 17.78 7.83
CA GLY A 76 -24.35 19.19 7.84
C GLY A 76 -23.16 20.14 8.04
N GLU A 77 -21.92 19.64 8.07
CA GLU A 77 -20.72 20.47 8.21
C GLU A 77 -20.03 20.79 6.86
N GLY A 78 -20.71 20.51 5.74
CA GLY A 78 -20.30 20.98 4.41
C GLY A 78 -19.31 20.08 3.69
N TYR A 79 -19.05 18.89 4.23
CA TYR A 79 -18.23 17.84 3.59
C TYR A 79 -18.98 16.49 3.50
N ASP A 80 -20.31 16.48 3.62
CA ASP A 80 -21.14 15.26 3.64
C ASP A 80 -20.95 14.36 2.41
N GLU A 81 -20.69 14.94 1.24
CA GLU A 81 -20.47 14.21 -0.02
C GLU A 81 -19.01 13.75 -0.21
N ASP A 82 -18.13 14.22 0.65
CA ASP A 82 -16.69 14.05 0.56
C ASP A 82 -16.11 13.56 1.91
N MET A 83 -16.97 12.91 2.70
CA MET A 83 -16.58 12.31 3.97
C MET A 83 -15.58 11.20 3.72
N ILE A 84 -14.51 11.25 4.48
CA ILE A 84 -13.44 10.28 4.50
C ILE A 84 -13.99 8.97 5.02
N GLN A 85 -13.93 7.94 4.21
CA GLN A 85 -14.26 6.59 4.64
C GLN A 85 -13.06 5.97 5.38
N ILE A 86 -13.34 5.03 6.28
CA ILE A 86 -12.30 4.34 7.06
C ILE A 86 -11.29 3.66 6.14
N GLU A 87 -11.78 3.09 5.04
CA GLU A 87 -11.01 2.36 4.03
C GLU A 87 -10.06 3.30 3.26
N GLU A 88 -10.46 4.55 3.01
CA GLU A 88 -9.60 5.53 2.32
C GLU A 88 -8.40 5.92 3.18
N VAL A 89 -8.63 6.06 4.49
CA VAL A 89 -7.57 6.30 5.47
C VAL A 89 -6.69 5.07 5.64
N GLU A 90 -7.29 3.87 5.68
CA GLU A 90 -6.54 2.62 5.73
C GLU A 90 -5.61 2.49 4.52
N ASP A 91 -6.11 2.73 3.31
CA ASP A 91 -5.32 2.71 2.08
C ASP A 91 -4.16 3.72 2.16
N ALA A 92 -4.38 4.94 2.68
CA ALA A 92 -3.34 5.94 2.88
C ALA A 92 -2.27 5.49 3.89
N LEU A 93 -2.67 4.93 5.03
CA LEU A 93 -1.75 4.46 6.08
C LEU A 93 -0.94 3.24 5.64
N ILE A 94 -1.56 2.32 4.89
CA ILE A 94 -0.88 1.21 4.23
C ILE A 94 0.09 1.74 3.17
N ASP A 95 -0.30 2.80 2.44
CA ASP A 95 0.58 3.43 1.46
C ASP A 95 1.87 3.96 2.12
N LEU A 96 1.73 4.60 3.27
CA LEU A 96 2.85 5.09 4.08
C LEU A 96 3.61 3.97 4.82
N CYS A 97 3.13 2.72 4.75
CA CYS A 97 3.68 1.56 5.46
C CYS A 97 3.74 1.78 6.98
N LEU A 98 2.75 2.50 7.54
CA LEU A 98 2.70 2.81 8.97
C LEU A 98 2.03 1.67 9.75
N GLU A 99 2.61 1.30 10.89
CA GLU A 99 1.94 0.43 11.87
C GLU A 99 0.82 1.24 12.54
N HIS A 100 -0.42 0.74 12.47
CA HIS A 100 -1.57 1.51 12.94
C HIS A 100 -2.74 0.67 13.48
N ILE A 101 -3.56 1.32 14.31
CA ILE A 101 -4.91 0.89 14.67
C ILE A 101 -5.89 1.93 14.13
N VAL A 102 -6.98 1.48 13.52
CA VAL A 102 -8.12 2.36 13.24
C VAL A 102 -9.34 1.80 13.95
N TYR A 103 -10.09 2.65 14.64
CA TYR A 103 -11.33 2.23 15.31
C TYR A 103 -12.40 3.32 15.32
N THR A 104 -13.66 2.93 15.18
CA THR A 104 -14.79 3.86 15.22
C THR A 104 -15.02 4.41 16.62
N SER A 105 -15.41 5.68 16.71
CA SER A 105 -15.83 6.33 17.96
C SER A 105 -17.23 5.87 18.38
N HIS A 106 -17.66 6.12 19.63
CA HIS A 106 -19.03 5.80 20.07
C HIS A 106 -20.13 6.48 19.22
N SER A 107 -19.84 7.67 18.71
CA SER A 107 -20.78 8.50 17.94
C SER A 107 -20.76 8.22 16.43
N HIS A 108 -20.02 7.22 15.96
CA HIS A 108 -20.02 6.84 14.55
C HIS A 108 -21.42 6.50 14.06
N THR A 109 -21.73 6.86 12.82
CA THR A 109 -22.85 6.28 12.07
C THR A 109 -22.33 5.75 10.73
N GLN A 110 -23.20 5.08 9.98
CA GLN A 110 -22.86 4.60 8.65
C GLN A 110 -22.68 5.77 7.66
N GLU A 111 -23.48 6.82 7.81
CA GLU A 111 -23.49 8.02 6.94
C GLU A 111 -22.41 9.03 7.32
N ALA A 112 -22.00 9.05 8.60
CA ALA A 112 -20.91 9.88 9.10
C ALA A 112 -19.94 9.01 9.90
N PRO A 113 -19.01 8.32 9.21
CA PRO A 113 -18.01 7.51 9.88
C PRO A 113 -17.09 8.42 10.70
N ARG A 114 -17.10 8.18 12.01
CA ARG A 114 -16.22 8.85 12.98
C ARG A 114 -15.30 7.84 13.58
N PHE A 115 -14.01 8.07 13.48
CA PHE A 115 -13.02 7.09 13.85
C PHE A 115 -11.72 7.76 14.26
N ARG A 116 -10.89 6.98 14.93
CA ARG A 116 -9.57 7.40 15.38
C ARG A 116 -8.52 6.54 14.71
N ILE A 117 -7.41 7.17 14.38
CA ILE A 117 -6.19 6.53 13.91
C ILE A 117 -5.19 6.59 15.05
N VAL A 118 -4.57 5.47 15.40
CA VAL A 118 -3.50 5.38 16.38
C VAL A 118 -2.26 4.84 15.70
N ILE A 119 -1.16 5.60 15.72
CA ILE A 119 0.11 5.26 15.08
C ILE A 119 1.20 5.17 16.15
N THR A 120 2.11 4.21 16.00
CA THR A 120 3.32 4.12 16.80
C THR A 120 4.43 4.98 16.21
N PRO A 121 5.02 5.92 16.96
CA PRO A 121 6.27 6.56 16.56
C PRO A 121 7.47 5.63 16.86
N SER A 122 8.54 5.77 16.06
CA SER A 122 9.81 5.05 16.19
C SER A 122 10.54 5.30 17.51
N ARG A 123 10.34 6.48 18.09
CA ARG A 123 10.78 6.87 19.43
C ARG A 123 9.71 7.75 20.10
N PRO A 124 9.75 7.96 21.43
CA PRO A 124 8.85 8.91 22.07
C PRO A 124 8.97 10.32 21.44
N VAL A 125 7.82 10.97 21.26
CA VAL A 125 7.70 12.35 20.76
C VAL A 125 7.67 13.29 21.96
N PHE A 126 8.57 14.27 22.01
CA PHE A 126 8.59 15.25 23.09
C PHE A 126 7.61 16.40 22.84
N PRO A 127 7.11 17.09 23.89
CA PRO A 127 6.17 18.20 23.73
C PRO A 127 6.65 19.28 22.74
N VAL A 128 7.96 19.58 22.72
CA VAL A 128 8.56 20.57 21.81
C VAL A 128 8.58 20.14 20.34
N GLU A 129 8.38 18.86 20.06
CA GLU A 129 8.34 18.28 18.72
C GLU A 129 6.89 18.01 18.26
N HIS A 130 5.91 18.09 19.17
CA HIS A 130 4.54 17.58 18.98
C HIS A 130 3.89 18.13 17.71
N ASP A 131 3.78 19.45 17.60
CA ASP A 131 3.09 20.10 16.48
C ASP A 131 3.73 19.76 15.13
N GLN A 132 5.05 19.81 15.06
CA GLN A 132 5.81 19.53 13.85
C GLN A 132 5.64 18.09 13.37
N ILE A 133 5.70 17.12 14.29
CA ILE A 133 5.55 15.70 13.96
C ILE A 133 4.12 15.39 13.53
N TYR A 134 3.12 15.90 14.25
CA TYR A 134 1.73 15.68 13.89
C TYR A 134 1.38 16.35 12.55
N ALA A 135 1.84 17.58 12.31
CA ALA A 135 1.63 18.29 11.05
C ALA A 135 2.26 17.52 9.87
N ALA A 136 3.48 17.02 10.02
CA ALA A 136 4.18 16.28 8.96
C ALA A 136 3.49 14.94 8.63
N ILE A 137 3.00 14.21 9.63
CA ILE A 137 2.25 12.98 9.39
C ILE A 137 0.88 13.29 8.78
N LEU A 138 0.20 14.32 9.28
CA LEU A 138 -1.09 14.77 8.74
C LEU A 138 -0.96 15.15 7.27
N GLU A 139 0.05 15.94 6.90
CA GLU A 139 0.31 16.35 5.52
C GLU A 139 0.47 15.13 4.60
N GLN A 140 1.25 14.13 4.99
CA GLN A 140 1.46 12.94 4.17
C GLN A 140 0.20 12.09 4.00
N ILE A 141 -0.61 11.95 5.05
CA ILE A 141 -1.89 11.23 4.95
C ILE A 141 -2.87 12.05 4.11
N ASP A 142 -2.91 13.36 4.32
CA ASP A 142 -3.90 14.23 3.67
C ASP A 142 -3.55 14.56 2.21
N ASP A 143 -2.28 14.47 1.82
CA ASP A 143 -1.85 14.47 0.42
C ASP A 143 -2.49 13.33 -0.36
N PHE A 144 -2.67 12.16 0.27
CA PHE A 144 -3.40 11.04 -0.33
C PHE A 144 -4.91 11.31 -0.38
N LEU A 145 -5.43 11.93 0.67
CA LEU A 145 -6.87 12.18 0.81
C LEU A 145 -7.32 13.47 0.11
N GLY A 146 -6.42 14.29 -0.43
CA GLY A 146 -6.75 15.52 -1.15
C GLY A 146 -7.15 16.68 -0.23
N GLY A 147 -6.56 16.79 0.96
CA GLY A 147 -6.84 17.88 1.90
C GLY A 147 -8.14 17.72 2.71
N ARG A 148 -8.75 16.53 2.66
CA ARG A 148 -10.02 16.24 3.32
C ARG A 148 -9.85 15.96 4.81
N MET A 149 -8.74 15.31 5.18
CA MET A 149 -8.44 14.95 6.58
C MET A 149 -8.37 16.18 7.46
N LEU A 150 -7.66 17.22 7.04
CA LEU A 150 -7.55 18.46 7.80
C LEU A 150 -8.91 19.10 8.10
N ARG A 151 -9.89 18.97 7.18
CA ARG A 151 -11.25 19.50 7.38
C ARG A 151 -12.07 18.67 8.37
N ALA A 152 -11.82 17.37 8.43
CA ALA A 152 -12.58 16.41 9.24
C ALA A 152 -11.98 16.16 10.64
N LEU A 153 -10.77 16.64 10.87
CA LEU A 153 -9.98 16.35 12.06
C LEU A 153 -10.40 17.25 13.23
N ASP A 154 -10.72 16.64 14.38
CA ASP A 154 -10.96 17.38 15.61
C ASP A 154 -9.64 18.06 16.06
N PRO A 155 -9.65 19.36 16.43
CA PRO A 155 -8.46 20.11 16.85
C PRO A 155 -7.69 19.52 18.05
N CYS A 156 -8.23 18.50 18.72
CA CYS A 156 -7.61 17.77 19.81
C CYS A 156 -6.17 17.33 19.55
N TRP A 157 -5.81 17.06 18.29
CA TRP A 157 -4.46 16.65 17.90
C TRP A 157 -3.40 17.70 18.22
N LYS A 158 -3.78 18.98 18.39
CA LYS A 158 -2.87 20.07 18.79
C LYS A 158 -2.55 20.07 20.29
N SER A 159 -3.18 19.19 21.08
CA SER A 159 -2.99 19.12 22.53
C SER A 159 -2.28 17.83 22.95
N PRO A 160 -1.06 17.90 23.51
CA PRO A 160 -0.30 16.71 23.89
C PRO A 160 -0.91 15.96 25.09
N SER A 161 -1.84 16.58 25.82
CA SER A 161 -2.54 15.96 26.96
C SER A 161 -3.98 15.55 26.63
N HIS A 162 -4.39 15.57 25.36
CA HIS A 162 -5.77 15.22 25.02
C HIS A 162 -6.09 13.75 25.34
N CYS A 163 -7.30 13.50 25.85
CA CYS A 163 -7.77 12.14 26.10
C CYS A 163 -8.69 11.67 24.98
N PHE A 164 -8.60 10.39 24.65
CA PHE A 164 -9.43 9.74 23.66
C PHE A 164 -10.20 8.60 24.31
N TYR A 165 -11.45 8.41 23.92
CA TYR A 165 -12.20 7.24 24.35
C TYR A 165 -11.58 5.96 23.78
N VAL A 166 -11.51 4.91 24.61
CA VAL A 166 -11.21 3.55 24.12
C VAL A 166 -12.33 3.07 23.20
N TYR A 167 -12.12 1.94 22.52
CA TYR A 167 -13.09 1.45 21.54
C TYR A 167 -14.43 1.10 22.20
N ALA A 168 -15.44 1.94 21.92
CA ALA A 168 -16.79 1.83 22.46
C ALA A 168 -17.82 2.15 21.38
N ALA A 169 -19.00 1.53 21.47
CA ALA A 169 -20.08 1.71 20.50
C ALA A 169 -21.44 1.82 21.19
N HIS A 170 -22.34 2.61 20.61
CA HIS A 170 -23.75 2.63 21.04
C HIS A 170 -24.45 1.33 20.63
N PRO A 171 -25.38 0.77 21.45
CA PRO A 171 -26.13 -0.43 21.10
C PRO A 171 -26.74 -0.43 19.70
N ASP A 172 -27.37 0.68 19.31
CA ASP A 172 -28.03 0.86 18.01
C ASP A 172 -27.09 0.92 16.81
N ARG A 173 -25.79 1.12 17.06
CA ARG A 173 -24.78 1.35 16.01
C ARG A 173 -23.66 0.32 16.03
N LYS A 174 -23.66 -0.61 16.99
CA LYS A 174 -22.61 -1.62 17.19
C LYS A 174 -22.31 -2.45 15.93
N GLN A 175 -23.31 -2.65 15.07
CA GLN A 175 -23.17 -3.40 13.81
C GLN A 175 -22.28 -2.68 12.78
N PHE A 176 -22.09 -1.37 12.94
CA PHE A 176 -21.22 -0.54 12.11
C PHE A 176 -19.89 -0.21 12.82
N ALA A 177 -19.69 -0.72 14.03
CA ALA A 177 -18.46 -0.50 14.77
C ALA A 177 -17.33 -1.29 14.11
N VAL A 178 -16.27 -0.58 13.75
CA VAL A 178 -15.10 -1.16 13.10
C VAL A 178 -13.89 -0.89 13.97
N SER A 179 -13.04 -1.91 14.11
CA SER A 179 -11.69 -1.75 14.67
C SER A 179 -10.78 -2.79 14.04
N PHE A 180 -9.61 -2.37 13.63
CA PHE A 180 -8.58 -3.26 13.10
C PHE A 180 -7.19 -2.74 13.41
N TYR A 181 -6.24 -3.67 13.37
CA TYR A 181 -4.82 -3.43 13.47
C TYR A 181 -4.17 -3.86 12.16
N ASN A 182 -3.28 -3.03 11.65
CA ASN A 182 -2.45 -3.35 10.49
C ASN A 182 -0.97 -3.27 10.86
N PRO A 183 -0.19 -4.33 10.55
CA PRO A 183 1.25 -4.30 10.75
C PRO A 183 1.92 -3.33 9.77
N GLY A 184 2.98 -2.69 10.22
CA GLY A 184 3.76 -1.76 9.40
C GLY A 184 5.04 -1.36 10.11
N ARG A 185 5.56 -0.18 9.78
CA ARG A 185 6.72 0.42 10.45
C ARG A 185 6.24 1.54 11.37
N PRO A 186 6.89 1.74 12.52
CA PRO A 186 6.67 2.94 13.30
C PRO A 186 6.98 4.20 12.49
N ALA A 187 6.25 5.29 12.73
CA ALA A 187 6.50 6.60 12.14
C ALA A 187 7.91 7.10 12.53
N ASP A 188 8.75 7.38 11.53
CA ASP A 188 10.13 7.84 11.75
C ASP A 188 10.14 9.30 12.24
N VAL A 189 10.27 9.50 13.55
CA VAL A 189 10.14 10.82 14.18
C VAL A 189 11.22 11.76 13.67
N ASP A 190 12.42 11.26 13.42
CA ASP A 190 13.52 12.11 12.98
C ASP A 190 13.34 12.54 11.52
N ASP A 191 12.81 11.66 10.66
CA ASP A 191 12.43 12.01 9.28
C ASP A 191 11.29 13.04 9.24
N TYR A 192 10.22 12.82 10.01
CA TYR A 192 9.11 13.78 10.10
C TYR A 192 9.54 15.13 10.70
N LYS A 193 10.50 15.14 11.64
CA LYS A 193 11.09 16.37 12.16
C LYS A 193 11.86 17.11 11.07
N LEU A 194 12.64 16.42 10.26
CA LEU A 194 13.37 17.03 9.15
C LEU A 194 12.44 17.60 8.08
N HIS A 195 11.21 17.09 7.97
CA HIS A 195 10.21 17.59 7.03
C HIS A 195 9.79 19.05 7.31
N MET A 196 9.87 19.50 8.57
CA MET A 196 9.54 20.87 8.99
C MET A 196 8.15 21.36 8.54
N SER A 197 7.18 20.44 8.47
CA SER A 197 5.81 20.77 8.09
C SER A 197 5.13 21.67 9.12
N SER A 198 4.34 22.62 8.62
CA SER A 198 3.40 23.43 9.40
C SER A 198 1.94 23.19 9.00
N TYR A 199 1.68 22.10 8.26
CA TYR A 199 0.37 21.80 7.70
C TYR A 199 -0.72 21.71 8.78
N GLY A 200 -1.81 22.46 8.58
CA GLY A 200 -2.96 22.46 9.49
C GLY A 200 -2.79 23.19 10.83
N LEU A 201 -1.58 23.68 11.15
CA LEU A 201 -1.34 24.43 12.39
C LEU A 201 -2.10 25.77 12.39
N ASP A 202 -2.15 26.44 11.24
CA ASP A 202 -2.71 27.79 11.08
C ASP A 202 -4.21 27.83 10.71
N VAL A 203 -4.85 26.67 10.46
CA VAL A 203 -6.23 26.62 9.96
C VAL A 203 -7.25 26.78 11.11
N GLU A 204 -8.08 27.83 11.03
CA GLU A 204 -9.34 27.96 11.78
C GLU A 204 -10.48 27.27 11.01
N TYR A 205 -11.18 26.37 11.69
CA TYR A 205 -12.26 25.56 11.11
C TYR A 205 -13.54 26.39 10.78
N LYS A 206 -14.08 26.28 9.55
CA LYS A 206 -15.38 26.86 9.14
C LYS A 206 -16.16 25.92 8.19
N PRO A 207 -17.32 25.35 8.58
CA PRO A 207 -18.10 24.43 7.74
C PRO A 207 -18.96 25.14 6.68
N GLY A 208 -19.08 24.52 5.49
CA GLY A 208 -19.79 25.03 4.30
C GLY A 208 -21.21 24.47 4.09
N ALA A 209 -21.98 25.01 3.13
CA ALA A 209 -23.42 24.76 2.97
C ALA A 209 -23.81 23.43 2.28
N ALA A 210 -25.01 22.93 2.64
CA ALA A 210 -25.51 21.57 2.41
C ALA A 210 -26.04 21.23 0.99
N ARG A 211 -25.88 19.96 0.58
CA ARG A 211 -26.58 19.29 -0.54
C ARG A 211 -27.00 17.86 -0.14
N LYS A 212 -27.99 17.28 -0.82
CA LYS A 212 -28.72 16.05 -0.39
C LYS A 212 -28.01 14.76 -0.81
N ALA A 213 -27.81 13.85 0.15
CA ALA A 213 -27.04 12.61 0.04
C ALA A 213 -27.84 11.35 -0.37
N THR A 214 -27.12 10.37 -0.95
CA THR A 214 -27.56 8.99 -1.24
C THR A 214 -26.44 7.99 -0.90
N GLY A 215 -26.74 7.00 -0.05
CA GLY A 215 -25.76 6.20 0.72
C GLY A 215 -25.47 4.75 0.28
N GLY A 216 -24.73 4.04 1.15
CA GLY A 216 -24.48 2.58 1.19
C GLY A 216 -22.99 2.19 1.35
N THR A 217 -22.66 1.19 2.20
CA THR A 217 -21.29 0.71 2.57
C THR A 217 -21.00 -0.78 2.28
N GLY A 218 -19.86 -1.10 1.64
CA GLY A 218 -19.37 -2.49 1.51
C GLY A 218 -18.08 -2.68 0.70
N ALA A 219 -17.77 -3.95 0.39
CA ALA A 219 -16.51 -4.61 -0.03
C ALA A 219 -15.26 -4.47 0.87
N ARG A 220 -15.40 -4.89 2.13
CA ARG A 220 -14.32 -5.01 3.15
C ARG A 220 -13.05 -5.71 2.64
N GLY A 221 -11.87 -5.10 2.86
CA GLY A 221 -10.53 -5.74 2.81
C GLY A 221 -10.02 -6.22 1.44
N ARG A 222 -10.77 -6.02 0.35
CA ARG A 222 -10.41 -6.50 -1.00
C ARG A 222 -9.40 -5.61 -1.72
N SER A 223 -9.30 -4.32 -1.34
CA SER A 223 -8.29 -3.41 -1.87
C SER A 223 -6.87 -3.96 -1.68
N TYR A 224 -6.58 -4.60 -0.54
CA TYR A 224 -5.28 -5.22 -0.27
C TYR A 224 -4.91 -6.35 -1.25
N GLN A 225 -5.86 -7.21 -1.61
CA GLN A 225 -5.62 -8.29 -2.56
C GLN A 225 -5.38 -7.75 -3.97
N LEU A 226 -6.21 -6.79 -4.40
CA LEU A 226 -6.04 -6.08 -5.67
C LEU A 226 -4.70 -5.31 -5.70
N ASN A 227 -4.29 -4.71 -4.58
CA ASN A 227 -3.00 -4.03 -4.44
C ASN A 227 -1.80 -4.97 -4.57
N ARG A 228 -1.90 -6.18 -4.02
CA ARG A 228 -0.87 -7.21 -4.20
C ARG A 228 -0.73 -7.62 -5.68
N ILE A 229 -1.85 -7.69 -6.40
CA ILE A 229 -1.87 -7.98 -7.83
C ILE A 229 -1.22 -6.83 -8.63
N VAL A 230 -1.56 -5.57 -8.33
CA VAL A 230 -0.89 -4.40 -8.93
C VAL A 230 0.62 -4.44 -8.67
N GLY A 231 1.04 -4.63 -7.42
CA GLY A 231 2.44 -4.68 -7.03
C GLY A 231 3.23 -5.80 -7.71
N GLY A 232 2.59 -6.95 -7.97
CA GLY A 232 3.18 -8.06 -8.71
C GLY A 232 3.37 -7.80 -10.21
N MET A 233 2.64 -6.84 -10.79
CA MET A 233 2.64 -6.58 -12.24
C MET A 233 3.25 -5.23 -12.62
N ILE A 234 3.47 -4.32 -11.67
CA ILE A 234 3.85 -2.93 -11.94
C ILE A 234 5.14 -2.78 -12.76
N THR A 235 6.08 -3.71 -12.62
CA THR A 235 7.32 -3.67 -13.38
C THR A 235 7.18 -4.28 -14.77
N SER A 236 6.26 -5.22 -14.97
CA SER A 236 6.23 -6.10 -16.14
C SER A 236 4.95 -6.08 -16.97
N SER A 237 4.05 -5.14 -16.72
CA SER A 237 2.80 -4.94 -17.46
C SER A 237 2.51 -3.45 -17.61
N THR A 238 1.82 -3.06 -18.67
CA THR A 238 1.36 -1.67 -18.85
C THR A 238 0.22 -1.34 -17.89
N GLU A 239 -0.10 -0.05 -17.71
CA GLU A 239 -1.23 0.39 -16.88
C GLU A 239 -2.55 -0.25 -17.34
N ASP A 240 -2.81 -0.28 -18.65
CA ASP A 240 -4.01 -0.89 -19.21
C ASP A 240 -4.04 -2.42 -19.02
N GLU A 241 -2.91 -3.11 -19.14
CA GLU A 241 -2.82 -4.56 -18.92
C GLU A 241 -3.05 -4.93 -17.45
N ILE A 242 -2.55 -4.09 -16.54
CA ILE A 242 -2.77 -4.24 -15.10
C ILE A 242 -4.26 -4.04 -14.81
N ALA A 243 -4.87 -2.98 -15.33
CA ALA A 243 -6.30 -2.71 -15.16
C ALA A 243 -7.16 -3.84 -15.73
N GLN A 244 -6.83 -4.33 -16.92
CA GLN A 244 -7.58 -5.43 -17.54
C GLN A 244 -7.51 -6.71 -16.71
N ARG A 245 -6.32 -7.10 -16.24
CA ARG A 245 -6.16 -8.28 -15.37
C ARG A 245 -6.84 -8.12 -14.02
N LEU A 246 -6.81 -6.93 -13.44
CA LEU A 246 -7.53 -6.63 -12.19
C LEU A 246 -9.04 -6.78 -12.39
N PHE A 247 -9.56 -6.25 -13.50
CA PHE A 247 -10.98 -6.33 -13.81
C PHE A 247 -11.42 -7.77 -14.10
N GLU A 248 -10.62 -8.52 -14.86
CA GLU A 248 -10.86 -9.95 -15.09
C GLU A 248 -10.84 -10.74 -13.78
N TYR A 249 -9.83 -10.52 -12.93
CA TYR A 249 -9.70 -11.18 -11.63
C TYR A 249 -10.90 -10.88 -10.71
N ASP A 250 -11.31 -9.61 -10.60
CA ASP A 250 -12.49 -9.20 -9.82
C ASP A 250 -13.76 -9.86 -10.35
N ASN A 251 -13.93 -9.93 -11.69
CA ASN A 251 -15.08 -10.58 -12.31
C ASN A 251 -15.11 -12.11 -12.12
N THR A 252 -13.95 -12.77 -12.02
CA THR A 252 -13.89 -14.24 -11.91
C THR A 252 -13.90 -14.72 -10.47
N GLU A 253 -13.09 -14.12 -9.61
CA GLU A 253 -12.91 -14.57 -8.23
C GLU A 253 -13.95 -13.97 -7.29
N HIS A 254 -14.61 -12.88 -7.70
CA HIS A 254 -15.60 -12.16 -6.89
C HIS A 254 -16.96 -12.00 -7.61
N ALA A 255 -17.29 -12.92 -8.51
CA ALA A 255 -18.54 -12.91 -9.26
C ALA A 255 -19.77 -12.78 -8.33
N GLY A 256 -20.62 -11.77 -8.60
CA GLY A 256 -21.82 -11.45 -7.80
C GLY A 256 -21.57 -10.54 -6.60
N ASP A 257 -20.32 -10.23 -6.29
CA ASP A 257 -19.89 -9.29 -5.26
C ASP A 257 -18.61 -8.59 -5.77
N GLU A 258 -18.64 -8.03 -6.98
CA GLU A 258 -17.43 -7.48 -7.60
C GLU A 258 -17.06 -6.11 -6.99
N TYR A 259 -15.79 -5.95 -6.62
CA TYR A 259 -15.29 -4.73 -6.00
C TYR A 259 -15.52 -3.49 -6.85
N PHE A 260 -15.33 -3.58 -8.17
CA PHE A 260 -15.51 -2.42 -9.06
C PHE A 260 -16.98 -2.13 -9.42
N ARG A 261 -17.91 -3.05 -9.11
CA ARG A 261 -19.37 -2.85 -9.30
C ARG A 261 -20.08 -2.48 -8.01
N ASP A 262 -19.40 -2.54 -6.89
CA ASP A 262 -19.96 -2.16 -5.61
C ASP A 262 -20.28 -0.65 -5.59
N ARG A 263 -21.57 -0.32 -5.62
CA ARG A 263 -22.06 1.07 -5.68
C ARG A 263 -21.81 1.85 -4.39
N GLN A 264 -21.30 1.19 -3.37
CA GLN A 264 -20.98 1.77 -2.08
C GLN A 264 -19.74 2.67 -2.21
N TYR A 265 -18.84 2.35 -3.14
CA TYR A 265 -17.74 3.24 -3.54
C TYR A 265 -18.23 4.31 -4.52
N SER A 266 -18.03 5.57 -4.18
CA SER A 266 -18.39 6.72 -5.03
C SER A 266 -17.83 6.62 -6.44
N ARG A 267 -16.56 6.19 -6.58
CA ARG A 267 -15.89 6.02 -7.87
C ARG A 267 -16.50 4.95 -8.78
N ASN A 268 -17.19 3.96 -8.22
CA ASN A 268 -17.87 2.88 -8.97
C ASN A 268 -19.26 3.29 -9.47
N ARG A 269 -19.80 4.41 -8.96
CA ARG A 269 -21.13 4.88 -9.34
C ARG A 269 -21.13 5.39 -10.78
N PRO A 270 -22.14 5.06 -11.61
CA PRO A 270 -22.24 5.56 -12.97
C PRO A 270 -22.49 7.06 -13.02
N HIS A 271 -21.82 7.75 -13.93
CA HIS A 271 -22.16 9.13 -14.31
C HIS A 271 -23.48 9.18 -15.12
N PRO A 272 -24.12 10.34 -15.25
CA PRO A 272 -25.31 10.48 -16.08
C PRO A 272 -25.08 10.00 -17.52
N GLY A 273 -25.84 9.00 -17.97
CA GLY A 273 -25.69 8.38 -19.29
C GLY A 273 -24.62 7.29 -19.38
N GLU A 274 -23.88 7.00 -18.31
CA GLU A 274 -22.89 5.93 -18.25
C GLU A 274 -23.55 4.60 -17.83
N SER A 275 -23.16 3.50 -18.49
CA SER A 275 -23.59 2.17 -18.06
C SER A 275 -22.84 1.72 -16.81
N GLN A 276 -23.43 0.79 -16.04
CA GLN A 276 -22.77 0.25 -14.85
C GLN A 276 -21.44 -0.43 -15.17
N GLU A 277 -21.34 -1.09 -16.31
CA GLU A 277 -20.11 -1.74 -16.75
C GLU A 277 -19.02 -0.73 -17.12
N ALA A 278 -19.40 0.36 -17.78
CA ALA A 278 -18.47 1.45 -18.08
C ALA A 278 -17.95 2.14 -16.80
N ALA A 279 -18.82 2.33 -15.81
CA ALA A 279 -18.46 2.89 -14.50
C ALA A 279 -17.48 1.98 -13.73
N ALA A 280 -17.72 0.67 -13.74
CA ALA A 280 -16.85 -0.31 -13.12
C ALA A 280 -15.46 -0.34 -13.76
N TRP A 281 -15.40 -0.33 -15.10
CA TRP A 281 -14.14 -0.26 -15.84
C TRP A 281 -13.39 1.05 -15.59
N ARG A 282 -14.11 2.18 -15.55
CA ARG A 282 -13.52 3.49 -15.21
C ARG A 282 -12.92 3.45 -13.80
N SER A 283 -13.64 2.91 -12.83
CA SER A 283 -13.15 2.77 -11.46
C SER A 283 -11.90 1.91 -11.37
N CYS A 284 -11.88 0.77 -12.05
CA CYS A 284 -10.72 -0.11 -12.13
C CYS A 284 -9.48 0.59 -12.67
N LYS A 285 -9.64 1.38 -13.74
CA LYS A 285 -8.55 2.20 -14.30
C LYS A 285 -8.04 3.25 -13.31
N ILE A 286 -8.95 3.96 -12.63
CA ILE A 286 -8.57 4.96 -11.61
C ILE A 286 -7.82 4.30 -10.46
N PHE A 287 -8.34 3.18 -9.94
CA PHE A 287 -7.71 2.39 -8.89
C PHE A 287 -6.29 1.96 -9.29
N THR A 288 -6.16 1.38 -10.50
CA THR A 288 -4.89 0.92 -11.06
C THR A 288 -3.88 2.06 -11.16
N LYS A 289 -4.29 3.19 -11.75
CA LYS A 289 -3.44 4.37 -11.91
C LYS A 289 -2.95 4.93 -10.59
N SER A 290 -3.84 5.05 -9.60
CA SER A 290 -3.50 5.55 -8.27
C SER A 290 -2.42 4.68 -7.61
N HIS A 291 -2.61 3.37 -7.61
CA HIS A 291 -1.68 2.42 -6.99
C HIS A 291 -0.36 2.29 -7.74
N ILE A 292 -0.37 2.35 -9.08
CA ILE A 292 0.87 2.42 -9.87
C ILE A 292 1.66 3.67 -9.50
N ASN A 293 1.01 4.83 -9.38
CA ASN A 293 1.68 6.08 -9.02
C ASN A 293 2.25 6.02 -7.59
N SER A 294 1.49 5.47 -6.64
CA SER A 294 1.97 5.23 -5.27
C SER A 294 3.23 4.34 -5.26
N LEU A 295 3.17 3.20 -5.93
CA LEU A 295 4.30 2.28 -5.98
C LEU A 295 5.50 2.90 -6.71
N LYS A 296 5.29 3.64 -7.81
CA LYS A 296 6.36 4.39 -8.49
C LYS A 296 7.03 5.41 -7.57
N ARG A 297 6.29 6.08 -6.66
CA ARG A 297 6.88 6.95 -5.63
C ARG A 297 7.78 6.18 -4.67
N LYS A 298 7.41 4.95 -4.31
CA LYS A 298 8.23 4.06 -3.46
C LYS A 298 9.48 3.53 -4.18
N PHE A 299 9.38 3.26 -5.48
CA PHE A 299 10.50 2.78 -6.31
C PHE A 299 11.47 3.88 -6.74
N ARG A 300 11.21 5.17 -6.47
CA ARG A 300 12.14 6.29 -6.76
C ARG A 300 13.51 6.18 -6.07
N LYS A 301 13.71 5.19 -5.18
CA LYS A 301 15.00 4.90 -4.52
C LYS A 301 15.81 3.75 -5.18
N GLN A 302 15.40 3.20 -6.33
CA GLN A 302 16.30 2.29 -7.06
C GLN A 302 17.39 3.13 -7.74
N ASP A 303 18.50 3.31 -7.01
CA ASP A 303 19.73 3.92 -7.48
C ASP A 303 20.07 3.44 -8.89
N ASP A 304 20.53 4.37 -9.73
CA ASP A 304 21.00 4.15 -11.10
C ASP A 304 21.77 2.82 -11.23
N ILE A 305 21.11 1.79 -11.78
CA ILE A 305 21.75 0.51 -12.11
C ILE A 305 22.70 0.79 -13.28
N LYS A 306 23.94 1.16 -12.95
CA LYS A 306 24.97 1.49 -13.95
C LYS A 306 25.36 0.25 -14.74
N ILE A 307 25.47 0.43 -16.06
CA ILE A 307 26.03 -0.58 -16.95
C ILE A 307 27.54 -0.68 -16.68
N ILE A 308 28.00 -1.86 -16.31
CA ILE A 308 29.40 -2.19 -16.05
C ILE A 308 29.84 -3.21 -17.09
N ASN A 309 30.80 -2.84 -17.93
CA ASN A 309 31.42 -3.77 -18.87
C ASN A 309 32.55 -4.55 -18.17
N ALA A 310 32.19 -5.62 -17.47
CA ALA A 310 33.11 -6.48 -16.74
C ALA A 310 33.38 -7.81 -17.47
N LYS A 311 34.57 -8.39 -17.27
CA LYS A 311 34.88 -9.76 -17.71
C LYS A 311 34.21 -10.77 -16.78
N ALA A 312 33.68 -11.85 -17.34
CA ALA A 312 33.00 -12.91 -16.60
C ALA A 312 33.87 -13.50 -15.48
N GLN A 313 33.40 -13.43 -14.23
CA GLN A 313 34.15 -13.89 -13.05
C GLN A 313 33.76 -15.29 -12.56
N SER A 314 32.56 -15.80 -12.88
CA SER A 314 32.11 -17.15 -12.48
C SER A 314 30.92 -17.61 -13.35
N LYS A 315 30.74 -18.94 -13.46
CA LYS A 315 29.58 -19.61 -14.07
C LYS A 315 28.55 -20.10 -13.05
N ASP A 316 28.79 -19.84 -11.77
CA ASP A 316 27.92 -20.29 -10.70
C ASP A 316 26.60 -19.51 -10.69
N PRO A 317 25.48 -20.17 -10.31
CA PRO A 317 24.18 -19.53 -10.22
C PRO A 317 24.20 -18.34 -9.28
N MET A 318 23.57 -17.25 -9.71
CA MET A 318 23.43 -16.01 -8.97
C MET A 318 22.17 -16.04 -8.09
N PRO A 319 22.17 -15.32 -6.94
CA PRO A 319 20.96 -15.14 -6.14
C PRO A 319 19.87 -14.39 -6.93
N MET A 320 18.64 -14.42 -6.42
CA MET A 320 17.55 -13.64 -7.01
C MET A 320 17.80 -12.14 -6.81
N HIS A 321 17.89 -11.39 -7.90
CA HIS A 321 18.08 -9.93 -7.89
C HIS A 321 17.65 -9.32 -9.22
N ASP A 322 17.51 -7.99 -9.26
CA ASP A 322 17.27 -7.24 -10.49
C ASP A 322 18.60 -6.80 -11.10
N ALA A 323 18.76 -6.97 -12.42
CA ALA A 323 19.96 -6.55 -13.13
C ALA A 323 19.65 -6.17 -14.59
N MET A 324 20.48 -5.29 -15.14
CA MET A 324 20.56 -5.06 -16.58
C MET A 324 21.14 -6.32 -17.23
N ILE A 325 20.45 -6.87 -18.23
CA ILE A 325 20.90 -8.04 -18.99
C ILE A 325 20.96 -7.72 -20.47
N LYS A 326 22.00 -8.22 -21.14
CA LYS A 326 22.19 -8.14 -22.59
C LYS A 326 21.90 -9.48 -23.24
N PHE A 327 21.05 -9.50 -24.27
CA PHE A 327 20.85 -10.69 -25.10
C PHE A 327 22.06 -10.89 -26.01
N ARG A 328 22.74 -12.04 -25.89
CA ARG A 328 24.03 -12.29 -26.57
C ARG A 328 23.90 -13.17 -27.81
N SER A 329 23.20 -14.29 -27.68
CA SER A 329 23.05 -15.24 -28.78
C SER A 329 21.77 -16.06 -28.62
N VAL A 330 21.14 -16.41 -29.73
CA VAL A 330 19.97 -17.30 -29.75
C VAL A 330 20.27 -18.55 -30.58
N LYS A 331 20.18 -19.72 -29.94
CA LYS A 331 20.42 -21.01 -30.60
C LYS A 331 19.11 -21.80 -30.74
N LYS A 332 18.75 -22.12 -31.98
CA LYS A 332 17.62 -23.00 -32.29
C LYS A 332 17.94 -24.46 -31.92
N HIS A 333 16.97 -25.15 -31.34
CA HIS A 333 17.05 -26.58 -31.07
C HIS A 333 15.74 -27.27 -31.42
N THR A 334 15.83 -28.32 -32.23
CA THR A 334 14.69 -29.18 -32.58
C THR A 334 14.93 -30.57 -31.98
N SER A 335 13.98 -31.08 -31.21
CA SER A 335 14.07 -32.42 -30.63
C SER A 335 13.88 -33.51 -31.71
N PRO A 336 14.31 -34.75 -31.46
CA PRO A 336 14.03 -35.88 -32.37
C PRO A 336 12.54 -36.11 -32.65
N LYS A 337 11.65 -35.65 -31.74
CA LYS A 337 10.19 -35.72 -31.89
C LYS A 337 9.60 -34.49 -32.59
N GLY A 338 10.43 -33.62 -33.16
CA GLY A 338 10.01 -32.41 -33.87
C GLY A 338 9.68 -31.20 -32.98
N ALA A 339 9.87 -31.30 -31.66
CA ALA A 339 9.57 -30.20 -30.75
C ALA A 339 10.59 -29.06 -30.90
N ILE A 340 10.13 -27.82 -31.01
CA ILE A 340 10.98 -26.65 -31.28
C ILE A 340 11.29 -25.91 -29.97
N SER A 341 12.54 -25.54 -29.76
CA SER A 341 12.97 -24.71 -28.63
C SER A 341 14.07 -23.73 -29.06
N ALA A 342 14.25 -22.66 -28.29
CA ALA A 342 15.34 -21.71 -28.45
C ALA A 342 16.10 -21.56 -27.13
N LEU A 343 17.42 -21.62 -27.17
CA LEU A 343 18.29 -21.36 -26.02
C LEU A 343 18.90 -19.99 -26.18
N VAL A 344 18.56 -19.07 -25.29
CA VAL A 344 19.00 -17.67 -25.31
C VAL A 344 20.10 -17.49 -24.28
N GLU A 345 21.25 -17.01 -24.72
CA GLU A 345 22.36 -16.60 -23.87
C GLU A 345 22.19 -15.14 -23.43
N LEU A 346 22.33 -14.90 -22.14
CA LEU A 346 22.12 -13.62 -21.48
C LEU A 346 23.38 -13.26 -20.69
N GLN A 347 23.86 -12.04 -20.87
CA GLN A 347 24.98 -11.50 -20.10
C GLN A 347 24.48 -10.46 -19.10
N VAL A 348 24.85 -10.59 -17.83
CA VAL A 348 24.57 -9.60 -16.81
C VAL A 348 25.48 -8.39 -17.03
N MET A 349 24.90 -7.19 -17.06
CA MET A 349 25.56 -5.94 -17.40
C MET A 349 25.66 -4.97 -16.21
N SER A 350 25.22 -5.35 -15.01
CA SER A 350 25.20 -4.45 -13.85
C SER A 350 25.36 -5.18 -12.52
N GLY A 351 25.65 -4.42 -11.47
CA GLY A 351 25.78 -4.93 -10.09
C GLY A 351 27.02 -5.82 -9.89
N GLU A 352 27.05 -6.50 -8.74
CA GLU A 352 28.16 -7.40 -8.35
C GLU A 352 28.36 -8.59 -9.29
N HIS A 353 27.37 -8.86 -10.14
CA HIS A 353 27.38 -10.00 -11.07
C HIS A 353 27.62 -9.60 -12.53
N ALA A 354 27.99 -8.34 -12.79
CA ALA A 354 28.32 -7.86 -14.12
C ALA A 354 29.38 -8.76 -14.81
N GLY A 355 29.16 -9.02 -16.09
CA GLY A 355 29.99 -9.91 -16.91
C GLY A 355 29.60 -11.39 -16.85
N ARG A 356 28.74 -11.84 -15.91
CA ARG A 356 28.32 -13.26 -15.85
C ARG A 356 27.33 -13.62 -16.96
N HIS A 357 27.32 -14.89 -17.35
CA HIS A 357 26.44 -15.43 -18.39
C HIS A 357 25.47 -16.45 -17.80
N PHE A 358 24.24 -16.46 -18.29
CA PHE A 358 23.27 -17.53 -18.03
C PHE A 358 22.44 -17.81 -19.28
N TRP A 359 21.74 -18.95 -19.29
CA TRP A 359 20.95 -19.39 -20.44
C TRP A 359 19.51 -19.60 -20.05
N HIS A 360 18.59 -19.05 -20.83
CA HIS A 360 17.15 -19.26 -20.67
C HIS A 360 16.61 -20.03 -21.88
N ARG A 361 15.83 -21.07 -21.63
CA ARG A 361 15.24 -21.89 -22.70
C ARG A 361 13.78 -21.53 -22.91
N PHE A 362 13.44 -21.24 -24.15
CA PHE A 362 12.07 -21.02 -24.61
C PHE A 362 11.56 -22.22 -25.39
N TYR A 363 10.27 -22.52 -25.24
CA TYR A 363 9.61 -23.68 -25.80
C TYR A 363 8.51 -23.26 -26.79
N GLY A 364 8.53 -23.85 -27.97
CA GLY A 364 7.53 -23.66 -29.03
C GLY A 364 6.76 -24.94 -29.31
N ASP A 365 6.19 -25.02 -30.50
CA ASP A 365 5.34 -26.14 -30.93
C ASP A 365 5.99 -27.51 -30.71
N GLY A 366 5.16 -28.47 -30.27
CA GLY A 366 5.59 -29.82 -29.91
C GLY A 366 6.08 -30.00 -28.46
N ASN A 367 6.12 -28.93 -27.65
CA ASN A 367 6.39 -29.02 -26.21
C ASN A 367 5.10 -28.98 -25.37
N HIS A 368 5.25 -29.11 -24.04
CA HIS A 368 4.13 -29.06 -23.11
C HIS A 368 3.38 -27.71 -23.19
N PRO A 369 2.03 -27.68 -23.26
CA PRO A 369 1.24 -26.44 -23.42
C PRO A 369 1.58 -25.35 -22.40
N THR A 370 1.77 -25.73 -21.13
CA THR A 370 2.18 -24.79 -20.07
C THR A 370 3.54 -24.15 -20.34
N ALA A 371 4.52 -24.92 -20.82
CA ALA A 371 5.85 -24.39 -21.13
C ALA A 371 5.80 -23.43 -22.32
N ILE A 372 4.96 -23.72 -23.32
CA ILE A 372 4.70 -22.83 -24.46
C ILE A 372 4.04 -21.54 -23.98
N LYS A 373 3.01 -21.61 -23.12
CA LYS A 373 2.33 -20.43 -22.57
C LYS A 373 3.28 -19.53 -21.78
N ILE A 374 4.12 -20.11 -20.93
CA ILE A 374 5.14 -19.36 -20.16
C ILE A 374 6.16 -18.73 -21.12
N SER A 375 6.66 -19.49 -22.10
CA SER A 375 7.65 -18.99 -23.07
C SER A 375 7.10 -17.85 -23.92
N LYS A 376 5.85 -17.93 -24.37
CA LYS A 376 5.17 -16.85 -25.11
C LYS A 376 5.01 -15.60 -24.26
N SER A 377 4.59 -15.75 -22.99
CA SER A 377 4.47 -14.61 -22.06
C SER A 377 5.80 -13.88 -21.85
N ILE A 378 6.90 -14.60 -21.66
CA ILE A 378 8.24 -13.99 -21.53
C ILE A 378 8.67 -13.37 -22.87
N GLN A 379 8.43 -14.05 -24.00
CA GLN A 379 8.75 -13.53 -25.34
C GLN A 379 8.02 -12.20 -25.62
N GLU A 380 6.73 -12.09 -25.29
CA GLU A 380 5.96 -10.84 -25.43
C GLU A 380 6.54 -9.72 -24.57
N LYS A 381 6.98 -10.03 -23.35
CA LYS A 381 7.66 -9.07 -22.48
C LYS A 381 9.01 -8.62 -23.06
N ILE A 382 9.77 -9.53 -23.68
CA ILE A 382 11.02 -9.18 -24.39
C ILE A 382 10.70 -8.26 -25.56
N ALA A 383 9.72 -8.59 -26.40
CA ALA A 383 9.28 -7.75 -27.51
C ALA A 383 8.93 -6.32 -27.04
N LYS A 384 8.17 -6.19 -25.94
CA LYS A 384 7.83 -4.90 -25.35
C LYS A 384 9.05 -4.15 -24.81
N ALA A 385 9.88 -4.81 -24.01
CA ALA A 385 11.07 -4.20 -23.40
C ALA A 385 12.10 -3.74 -24.44
N THR A 386 12.22 -4.49 -25.54
CA THR A 386 13.13 -4.20 -26.66
C THR A 386 12.49 -3.38 -27.78
N LYS A 387 11.19 -3.06 -27.68
CA LYS A 387 10.39 -2.38 -28.73
C LYS A 387 10.53 -3.04 -30.10
N THR A 388 10.54 -4.38 -30.13
CA THR A 388 10.76 -5.19 -31.32
C THR A 388 9.58 -6.12 -31.58
N ASP A 389 9.16 -6.26 -32.84
CA ASP A 389 8.08 -7.18 -33.21
C ASP A 389 8.56 -8.64 -33.23
N MET A 390 7.93 -9.48 -32.40
CA MET A 390 8.24 -10.90 -32.25
C MET A 390 6.94 -11.72 -32.32
N GLN A 391 6.72 -12.39 -33.45
CA GLN A 391 5.52 -13.18 -33.73
C GLN A 391 5.78 -14.68 -33.59
N GLN A 392 7.00 -15.12 -33.88
CA GLN A 392 7.41 -16.52 -33.84
C GLN A 392 8.51 -16.72 -32.79
N LEU A 393 8.65 -17.94 -32.26
CA LEU A 393 9.68 -18.24 -31.26
C LEU A 393 11.10 -17.82 -31.70
N MET A 394 11.42 -17.97 -32.99
CA MET A 394 12.75 -17.63 -33.51
C MET A 394 12.97 -16.12 -33.66
N ASP A 395 11.94 -15.29 -33.54
CA ASP A 395 12.10 -13.84 -33.51
C ASP A 395 12.85 -13.35 -32.27
N LEU A 396 13.08 -14.22 -31.27
CA LEU A 396 13.98 -13.94 -30.15
C LEU A 396 15.38 -13.51 -30.61
N ILE A 397 15.84 -13.93 -31.80
CA ILE A 397 17.12 -13.47 -32.37
C ILE A 397 17.16 -11.94 -32.57
N LYS A 398 16.00 -11.31 -32.79
CA LYS A 398 15.91 -9.85 -32.93
C LYS A 398 16.19 -9.11 -31.61
N ALA A 399 16.13 -9.81 -30.47
CA ALA A 399 16.50 -9.25 -29.17
C ALA A 399 18.02 -9.14 -29.01
N GLU A 400 18.83 -9.78 -29.86
CA GLU A 400 20.30 -9.74 -29.76
C GLU A 400 20.80 -8.29 -29.66
N ASP A 401 21.83 -8.12 -28.84
CA ASP A 401 22.44 -6.86 -28.45
C ASP A 401 21.58 -5.86 -27.65
N HIS A 402 20.28 -6.09 -27.46
CA HIS A 402 19.46 -5.24 -26.60
C HIS A 402 19.82 -5.43 -25.13
N ILE A 403 19.76 -4.35 -24.36
CA ILE A 403 19.95 -4.34 -22.91
C ILE A 403 18.62 -3.99 -22.26
N VAL A 404 18.17 -4.82 -21.33
CA VAL A 404 16.90 -4.66 -20.61
C VAL A 404 17.11 -4.89 -19.13
N LEU A 405 16.31 -4.23 -18.29
CA LEU A 405 16.27 -4.52 -16.86
C LEU A 405 15.39 -5.76 -16.64
N ALA A 406 15.92 -6.76 -15.95
CA ALA A 406 15.22 -8.01 -15.69
C ALA A 406 15.46 -8.51 -14.27
N ARG A 407 14.46 -9.22 -13.73
CA ARG A 407 14.60 -9.99 -12.51
C ARG A 407 15.20 -11.34 -12.86
N ILE A 408 16.40 -11.61 -12.33
CA ILE A 408 17.05 -12.91 -12.45
C ILE A 408 16.48 -13.81 -11.36
N LYS A 409 15.94 -14.97 -11.76
CA LYS A 409 15.47 -16.00 -10.84
C LYS A 409 16.54 -17.08 -10.69
N GLN A 410 16.72 -17.58 -9.47
CA GLN A 410 17.47 -18.79 -9.22
C GLN A 410 16.50 -19.97 -9.15
N ASN A 411 16.65 -20.94 -10.03
CA ASN A 411 15.96 -22.22 -9.92
C ASN A 411 16.88 -23.19 -9.16
N PRO A 412 16.47 -23.68 -7.97
CA PRO A 412 17.26 -24.63 -7.22
C PRO A 412 17.36 -25.93 -8.03
N GLY A 413 18.58 -26.45 -8.14
CA GLY A 413 18.82 -27.73 -8.81
C GLY A 413 18.09 -28.85 -8.07
N THR A 414 17.34 -29.67 -8.78
CA THR A 414 16.61 -30.83 -8.22
C THR A 414 16.90 -32.06 -9.06
N ASN A 415 16.80 -33.26 -8.47
CA ASN A 415 16.93 -34.55 -9.18
C ASN A 415 18.25 -34.70 -9.99
N GLY A 416 19.37 -34.21 -9.45
CA GLY A 416 20.69 -34.31 -10.10
C GLY A 416 20.99 -33.24 -11.13
N PHE A 417 20.06 -32.31 -11.40
CA PHE A 417 20.33 -31.13 -12.22
C PHE A 417 20.96 -30.03 -11.36
N PRO A 418 22.00 -29.31 -11.86
CA PRO A 418 22.58 -28.18 -11.15
C PRO A 418 21.56 -27.04 -11.05
N ALA A 419 21.73 -26.16 -10.06
CA ALA A 419 20.97 -24.91 -10.01
C ALA A 419 21.27 -24.06 -11.25
N GLN A 420 20.27 -23.31 -11.72
CA GLN A 420 20.37 -22.50 -12.94
C GLN A 420 19.69 -21.15 -12.73
N ASN A 421 20.14 -20.15 -13.48
CA ASN A 421 19.46 -18.88 -13.57
C ASN A 421 18.56 -18.82 -14.80
N GLU A 422 17.43 -18.15 -14.62
CA GLU A 422 16.45 -17.92 -15.67
C GLU A 422 15.92 -16.49 -15.56
N ILE A 423 15.33 -15.98 -16.65
CA ILE A 423 14.54 -14.75 -16.60
C ILE A 423 13.31 -15.04 -15.73
N GLY A 424 13.23 -14.37 -14.59
CA GLY A 424 12.03 -14.37 -13.76
C GLY A 424 10.99 -13.39 -14.29
N ASP A 425 11.41 -12.17 -14.59
CA ASP A 425 10.56 -11.12 -15.17
C ASP A 425 11.37 -10.04 -15.91
N LEU A 426 10.71 -9.21 -16.72
CA LEU A 426 11.32 -8.08 -17.43
C LEU A 426 10.64 -6.76 -17.04
N HIS A 427 11.44 -5.73 -16.81
CA HIS A 427 10.96 -4.40 -16.45
C HIS A 427 10.72 -3.57 -17.72
N LEU A 428 9.52 -3.03 -17.89
CA LEU A 428 9.12 -2.28 -19.10
C LEU A 428 9.48 -0.78 -19.02
N THR A 429 9.97 -0.29 -17.88
CA THR A 429 9.99 1.14 -17.53
C THR A 429 11.31 1.87 -17.70
N THR A 430 12.40 1.21 -18.13
CA THR A 430 13.71 1.86 -18.28
C THR A 430 14.25 1.67 -19.69
N SER A 431 13.96 2.63 -20.58
CA SER A 431 14.70 2.74 -21.83
C SER A 431 16.04 3.40 -21.53
N HIS A 432 17.06 2.58 -21.28
CA HIS A 432 18.44 3.05 -21.36
C HIS A 432 18.85 2.97 -22.83
N THR A 433 18.73 4.10 -23.53
CA THR A 433 19.45 4.27 -24.80
C THR A 433 20.92 4.49 -24.47
N ASN A 434 21.81 3.82 -25.21
CA ASN A 434 23.26 3.95 -25.06
C ASN A 434 23.74 5.38 -25.23
#